data_AF-G5AQA2-F1
#
_entry.id   AF-G5AQA2-F1
#
_cell.length_a   1.000
_cell.length_b   1.000
_cell.length_c   1.000
_cell.angle_alpha   90.00
_cell.angle_beta   90.00
_cell.angle_gamma   90.00
#
_symmetry.space_group_name_H-M   'P 1'
#
loop_
_entity.id
_entity.type
_entity.pdbx_description
1 polymer ?
#
loop_
_entity_poly.entity_id
_entity_poly.type
_entity_poly.pdbx_seq_one_letter_code
_entity_poly.pdbx_strand_id
1 'polypeptide(L)'
;MAALKAPKLLWRFLIGSRGMEPVCIWTRTQLHPDTLFQLLPLPLAVGLPRRRLSSRTAESGTSEMKKPTFIDKEVQSILIKMTGLNLEKIFKPAVQELKPPTYKLMTQAQLEEATRKAVEAAKVRLKMPPVLEERAPINDVLAEDKILEGTETAKYVFTDISYAIPHRERFIVVREPSGTLRKASWEERDRVIQVYFPKEGRRVLPPIIFKEENLKTMYSQDRHADVLNLCVAQFEPDSTEYIKVHHQTYEDINKHGKYDLLRSTRHFGGMAWYFVNKKKIDGLLIDQIQRDLTDDATSLVQLYHMLHPDGPSAQEAREQAAEGINLIKVFAKTEAQRGAYIELTLQTYQEALISHSAAS
;
A
#
# COMPACT_ATOMS: atom_id res chain seq x y z
N MET A 1 -30.43 26.89 -69.62
CA MET A 1 -29.81 28.12 -69.09
C MET A 1 -28.85 27.72 -67.97
N ALA A 2 -27.58 28.15 -68.08
CA ALA A 2 -26.46 28.22 -67.11
C ALA A 2 -26.48 27.26 -65.87
N ALA A 3 -25.58 26.29 -65.64
CA ALA A 3 -24.10 26.31 -65.53
C ALA A 3 -23.61 27.33 -64.46
N LEU A 4 -22.75 27.07 -63.46
CA LEU A 4 -21.51 26.30 -63.33
C LEU A 4 -21.18 26.12 -61.81
N LYS A 5 -20.73 24.94 -61.38
CA LYS A 5 -19.36 24.51 -60.97
C LYS A 5 -18.80 24.99 -59.61
N ALA A 6 -18.41 23.98 -58.83
CA ALA A 6 -17.56 24.01 -57.64
C ALA A 6 -16.11 24.48 -57.93
N PRO A 7 -15.37 24.96 -56.91
CA PRO A 7 -13.92 25.15 -57.02
C PRO A 7 -13.12 24.06 -56.29
N LYS A 8 -12.15 23.50 -57.03
CA LYS A 8 -10.97 22.79 -56.52
C LYS A 8 -9.99 23.82 -55.94
N LEU A 9 -9.39 23.54 -54.78
CA LEU A 9 -8.24 24.30 -54.29
C LEU A 9 -6.95 23.56 -54.65
N LEU A 10 -6.19 24.19 -55.54
CA LEU A 10 -4.88 23.77 -56.03
C LEU A 10 -3.81 24.33 -55.07
N TRP A 11 -2.86 23.48 -54.67
CA TRP A 11 -1.67 23.88 -53.93
C TRP A 11 -0.74 24.71 -54.81
N ARG A 12 -0.24 25.83 -54.28
CA ARG A 12 0.93 26.54 -54.81
C ARG A 12 1.91 26.87 -53.68
N PHE A 13 3.12 26.36 -53.83
CA PHE A 13 4.31 26.77 -53.09
C PHE A 13 4.75 28.17 -53.54
N LEU A 14 5.05 29.05 -52.59
CA LEU A 14 5.89 30.22 -52.78
C LEU A 14 6.91 30.30 -51.63
N ILE A 15 8.17 30.47 -52.01
CA ILE A 15 9.36 30.58 -51.16
C ILE A 15 9.71 32.06 -50.96
N GLY A 16 10.13 32.40 -49.74
CA GLY A 16 10.92 33.58 -49.37
C GLY A 16 10.11 34.86 -49.08
N SER A 17 10.44 35.74 -48.12
CA SER A 17 11.57 35.86 -47.19
C SER A 17 11.21 36.94 -46.14
N ARG A 18 11.79 36.81 -44.93
CA ARG A 18 12.02 37.84 -43.88
C ARG A 18 10.84 38.40 -43.07
N GLY A 19 10.95 38.22 -41.75
CA GLY A 19 10.27 39.00 -40.71
C GLY A 19 10.51 38.39 -39.32
N MET A 20 11.45 38.96 -38.55
CA MET A 20 11.76 38.61 -37.15
C MET A 20 10.67 39.10 -36.20
N GLU A 21 10.31 38.30 -35.18
CA GLU A 21 10.16 38.65 -33.74
C GLU A 21 9.48 37.48 -32.95
N PRO A 22 9.56 37.41 -31.61
CA PRO A 22 10.63 36.75 -30.87
C PRO A 22 10.16 35.45 -30.15
N VAL A 23 11.02 34.44 -30.12
CA VAL A 23 10.82 33.20 -29.36
C VAL A 23 11.45 33.34 -27.99
N CYS A 24 10.65 33.31 -26.92
CA CYS A 24 11.12 33.18 -25.54
C CYS A 24 11.62 31.75 -25.30
N ILE A 25 12.92 31.54 -25.46
CA ILE A 25 13.62 30.31 -25.10
C ILE A 25 13.97 30.39 -23.61
N TRP A 26 13.38 29.53 -22.80
CA TRP A 26 13.84 29.29 -21.43
C TRP A 26 15.10 28.44 -21.47
N THR A 27 16.26 29.10 -21.45
CA THR A 27 17.56 28.43 -21.25
C THR A 27 17.69 28.02 -19.77
N ARG A 28 17.84 26.72 -19.58
CA ARG A 28 18.13 26.05 -18.32
C ARG A 28 19.59 26.29 -17.95
N THR A 29 19.85 27.21 -17.02
CA THR A 29 21.19 27.44 -16.48
C THR A 29 21.57 26.26 -15.60
N GLN A 30 22.59 25.50 -16.03
CA GLN A 30 23.29 24.56 -15.15
C GLN A 30 24.13 25.34 -14.14
N LEU A 31 23.99 25.03 -12.86
CA LEU A 31 24.88 25.48 -11.80
C LEU A 31 25.73 24.28 -11.37
N HIS A 32 27.02 24.38 -11.66
CA HIS A 32 28.07 23.52 -11.13
C HIS A 32 28.29 23.87 -9.65
N PRO A 33 28.45 22.91 -8.74
CA PRO A 33 28.76 23.19 -7.34
C PRO A 33 30.28 23.23 -7.17
N ASP A 34 30.83 24.35 -6.68
CA ASP A 34 32.17 24.34 -6.09
C ASP A 34 32.28 25.36 -4.95
N THR A 35 32.58 24.79 -3.78
CA THR A 35 33.46 25.28 -2.70
C THR A 35 33.40 26.75 -2.30
N LEU A 36 32.74 27.04 -1.18
CA LEU A 36 33.25 27.98 -0.16
C LEU A 36 32.82 27.52 1.25
N PHE A 37 33.79 26.96 1.99
CA PHE A 37 33.76 26.85 3.45
C PHE A 37 33.85 28.26 4.05
N GLN A 38 32.84 28.67 4.83
CA GLN A 38 33.02 29.75 5.80
C GLN A 38 32.36 29.36 7.13
N LEU A 39 33.23 29.30 8.14
CA LEU A 39 32.97 29.07 9.55
C LEU A 39 32.27 30.31 10.15
N LEU A 40 31.15 30.10 10.84
CA LEU A 40 30.53 31.11 11.72
C LEU A 40 30.73 30.71 13.19
N PRO A 41 30.92 31.68 14.10
CA PRO A 41 31.43 31.44 15.44
C PRO A 41 30.34 31.07 16.45
N LEU A 42 30.75 30.23 17.40
CA LEU A 42 30.05 29.80 18.61
C LEU A 42 29.75 30.99 19.55
N PRO A 43 28.57 31.02 20.20
CA PRO A 43 28.42 31.69 21.48
C PRO A 43 28.24 30.67 22.63
N LEU A 44 29.24 30.68 23.51
CA LEU A 44 29.18 30.69 24.98
C LEU A 44 28.01 30.00 25.72
N ALA A 45 28.44 29.03 26.52
CA ALA A 45 27.76 28.30 27.59
C ALA A 45 26.84 29.13 28.50
N VAL A 46 25.65 28.58 28.78
CA VAL A 46 24.86 28.90 29.98
C VAL A 46 24.25 27.61 30.56
N GLY A 47 24.76 27.25 31.74
CA GLY A 47 24.10 26.59 32.88
C GLY A 47 23.07 25.47 32.69
N LEU A 48 23.50 24.22 32.96
CA LEU A 48 22.64 23.11 33.37
C LEU A 48 22.16 23.29 34.83
N PRO A 49 20.89 22.96 35.16
CA PRO A 49 20.54 22.53 36.51
C PRO A 49 20.50 21.00 36.58
N ARG A 50 21.26 20.46 37.54
CA ARG A 50 21.25 19.05 37.95
C ARG A 50 19.92 18.69 38.63
N ARG A 51 19.58 17.38 38.51
CA ARG A 51 19.03 16.48 39.56
C ARG A 51 17.56 16.04 39.40
N ARG A 52 17.36 14.83 38.89
CA ARG A 52 16.90 13.67 39.69
C ARG A 52 17.23 12.37 38.96
N LEU A 53 18.16 11.62 39.54
CA LEU A 53 18.46 10.24 39.18
C LEU A 53 17.35 9.39 39.84
N SER A 54 16.36 8.95 39.07
CA SER A 54 15.45 7.91 39.54
C SER A 54 16.17 6.58 39.46
N SER A 55 16.38 5.97 40.62
CA SER A 55 16.88 4.61 40.78
C SER A 55 16.09 3.66 39.91
N ARG A 56 16.78 2.99 38.99
CA ARG A 56 16.28 1.88 38.20
C ARG A 56 16.14 0.68 39.14
N THR A 57 14.97 0.53 39.74
CA THR A 57 14.55 -0.77 40.26
C THR A 57 14.49 -1.71 39.07
N ALA A 58 15.40 -2.69 39.07
CA ALA A 58 15.36 -3.80 38.14
C ALA A 58 14.13 -4.65 38.48
N GLU A 59 12.98 -4.24 37.97
CA GLU A 59 11.87 -5.15 37.80
C GLU A 59 12.31 -6.15 36.74
N SER A 60 12.56 -7.37 37.21
CA SER A 60 12.69 -8.58 36.41
C SER A 60 11.35 -8.81 35.69
N GLY A 61 11.10 -8.03 34.65
CA GLY A 61 10.02 -8.23 33.72
C GLY A 61 10.37 -9.43 32.85
N THR A 62 9.56 -10.48 32.97
CA THR A 62 9.36 -11.47 31.91
C THR A 62 9.43 -10.76 30.56
N SER A 63 10.34 -11.18 29.68
CA SER A 63 10.38 -10.72 28.31
C SER A 63 9.09 -11.15 27.64
N GLU A 64 8.03 -10.35 27.73
CA GLU A 64 6.87 -10.49 26.86
C GLU A 64 7.41 -10.41 25.44
N MET A 65 7.46 -11.56 24.76
CA MET A 65 7.88 -11.65 23.37
C MET A 65 6.97 -10.72 22.58
N LYS A 66 7.48 -9.54 22.21
CA LYS A 66 6.71 -8.56 21.45
C LYS A 66 6.24 -9.23 20.16
N LYS A 67 4.93 -9.21 19.93
CA LYS A 67 4.37 -9.75 18.69
C LYS A 67 5.03 -9.04 17.50
N PRO A 68 5.46 -9.78 16.46
CA PRO A 68 6.03 -9.18 15.27
C PRO A 68 5.08 -8.15 14.67
N THR A 69 5.61 -7.02 14.25
CA THR A 69 4.85 -6.00 13.54
C THR A 69 4.97 -6.19 12.04
N PHE A 70 4.01 -5.68 11.28
CA PHE A 70 4.04 -5.76 9.81
C PHE A 70 5.31 -5.12 9.23
N ILE A 71 5.91 -4.14 9.91
CA ILE A 71 7.06 -3.36 9.41
C ILE A 71 8.40 -4.07 9.68
N ASP A 72 8.39 -5.13 10.50
CA ASP A 72 9.61 -5.84 10.88
C ASP A 72 10.30 -6.44 9.65
N LYS A 73 11.64 -6.39 9.62
CA LYS A 73 12.44 -6.78 8.46
C LYS A 73 12.23 -8.25 8.08
N GLU A 74 12.10 -9.12 9.07
CA GLU A 74 11.89 -10.57 8.86
C GLU A 74 10.52 -10.81 8.21
N VAL A 75 9.46 -10.22 8.76
CA VAL A 75 8.10 -10.27 8.21
C VAL A 75 8.07 -9.73 6.77
N GLN A 76 8.66 -8.56 6.54
CA GLN A 76 8.74 -7.95 5.22
C GLN A 76 9.50 -8.84 4.23
N SER A 77 10.60 -9.48 4.64
CA SER A 77 11.36 -10.38 3.77
C SER A 77 10.54 -11.59 3.32
N ILE A 78 9.78 -12.19 4.25
CA ILE A 78 8.88 -13.33 3.97
C ILE A 78 7.77 -12.88 3.02
N LEU A 79 7.11 -11.75 3.31
CA LEU A 79 6.01 -11.25 2.49
C LEU A 79 6.48 -10.84 1.08
N ILE A 80 7.66 -10.25 0.94
CA ILE A 80 8.26 -9.91 -0.36
C ILE A 80 8.55 -11.18 -1.15
N LYS A 81 9.10 -12.22 -0.51
CA LYS A 81 9.35 -13.52 -1.15
C LYS A 81 8.05 -14.11 -1.70
N MET A 82 7.03 -14.24 -0.86
CA MET A 82 5.74 -14.83 -1.24
C MET A 82 4.96 -14.02 -2.29
N THR A 83 5.14 -12.70 -2.33
CA THR A 83 4.46 -11.87 -3.33
C THR A 83 4.93 -12.21 -4.75
N GLY A 84 6.20 -12.63 -4.89
CA GLY A 84 6.83 -12.88 -6.18
C GLY A 84 7.00 -11.61 -7.02
N LEU A 85 7.78 -11.71 -8.09
CA LEU A 85 8.07 -10.59 -8.99
C LEU A 85 7.85 -11.01 -10.43
N ASN A 86 6.65 -10.74 -10.95
CA ASN A 86 6.32 -10.88 -12.36
C ASN A 86 6.33 -9.50 -13.06
N LEU A 87 7.34 -9.26 -13.90
CA LEU A 87 7.52 -7.98 -14.60
C LEU A 87 6.36 -7.66 -15.55
N GLU A 88 5.80 -8.65 -16.24
CA GLU A 88 4.71 -8.46 -17.19
C GLU A 88 3.43 -8.00 -16.49
N LYS A 89 3.16 -8.57 -15.30
CA LYS A 89 2.00 -8.19 -14.48
C LYS A 89 2.19 -6.82 -13.82
N ILE A 90 3.41 -6.53 -13.32
CA ILE A 90 3.73 -5.27 -12.64
C ILE A 90 3.68 -4.09 -13.62
N PHE A 91 4.20 -4.28 -14.83
CA PHE A 91 4.24 -3.29 -15.90
C PHE A 91 3.19 -3.58 -16.98
N LYS A 92 1.97 -3.93 -16.55
CA LYS A 92 0.83 -4.08 -17.45
C LYS A 92 0.60 -2.78 -18.23
N PRO A 93 0.36 -2.83 -19.56
CA PRO A 93 0.05 -1.66 -20.36
C PRO A 93 -1.15 -0.90 -19.77
N ALA A 94 -0.93 0.38 -19.44
CA ALA A 94 -1.98 1.25 -18.90
C ALA A 94 -2.84 1.80 -20.04
N VAL A 95 -4.14 1.90 -19.81
CA VAL A 95 -5.06 2.61 -20.71
C VAL A 95 -4.85 4.10 -20.47
N GLN A 96 -3.97 4.70 -21.25
CA GLN A 96 -3.59 6.11 -21.18
C GLN A 96 -3.24 6.62 -22.59
N GLU A 97 -3.02 7.93 -22.73
CA GLU A 97 -2.56 8.52 -23.98
C GLU A 97 -1.25 7.87 -24.44
N LEU A 98 -1.29 7.26 -25.63
CA LEU A 98 -0.15 6.52 -26.18
C LEU A 98 0.82 7.47 -26.86
N LYS A 99 2.11 7.22 -26.63
CA LYS A 99 3.22 7.88 -27.31
C LYS A 99 3.93 6.86 -28.19
N PRO A 100 4.53 7.28 -29.32
CA PRO A 100 5.27 6.35 -30.18
C PRO A 100 6.42 5.70 -29.39
N PRO A 101 6.59 4.37 -29.47
CA PRO A 101 7.65 3.67 -28.76
C PRO A 101 9.03 4.05 -29.31
N THR A 102 10.05 4.03 -28.45
CA THR A 102 11.44 4.27 -28.83
C THR A 102 12.20 2.95 -28.89
N TYR A 103 12.75 2.62 -30.06
CA TYR A 103 13.55 1.42 -30.26
C TYR A 103 15.04 1.72 -30.03
N LYS A 104 15.75 0.76 -29.43
CA LYS A 104 17.20 0.81 -29.21
C LYS A 104 17.80 -0.55 -29.52
N LEU A 105 18.93 -0.57 -30.22
CA LEU A 105 19.72 -1.78 -30.42
C LEU A 105 20.62 -1.96 -29.20
N MET A 106 20.57 -3.13 -28.58
CA MET A 106 21.32 -3.43 -27.35
C MET A 106 22.13 -4.70 -27.50
N THR A 107 23.29 -4.75 -26.84
CA THR A 107 24.04 -6.00 -26.63
C THR A 107 23.41 -6.82 -25.51
N GLN A 108 23.79 -8.09 -25.38
CA GLN A 108 23.29 -8.96 -24.31
C GLN A 108 23.55 -8.38 -22.91
N ALA A 109 24.74 -7.84 -22.66
CA ALA A 109 25.07 -7.20 -21.38
C ALA A 109 24.18 -5.99 -21.10
N GLN A 110 23.91 -5.15 -22.12
CA GLN A 110 23.02 -4.00 -21.97
C GLN A 110 21.56 -4.41 -21.70
N LEU A 111 21.12 -5.52 -22.29
CA LEU A 111 19.80 -6.09 -22.04
C LEU A 111 19.69 -6.57 -20.58
N GLU A 112 20.70 -7.26 -20.07
CA GLU A 112 20.74 -7.70 -18.66
C GLU A 112 20.79 -6.54 -17.66
N GLU A 113 21.50 -5.47 -17.98
CA GLU A 113 21.46 -4.25 -17.16
C GLU A 113 20.08 -3.58 -17.20
N ALA A 114 19.42 -3.55 -18.36
CA ALA A 114 18.09 -3.00 -18.49
C ALA A 114 17.05 -3.82 -17.71
N THR A 115 17.14 -5.16 -17.74
CA THR A 115 16.27 -6.03 -16.95
C THR A 115 16.51 -5.87 -15.45
N ARG A 116 17.77 -5.74 -15.00
CA ARG A 116 18.09 -5.43 -13.59
C ARG A 116 17.47 -4.11 -13.14
N LYS A 117 17.59 -3.04 -13.94
CA LYS A 117 16.94 -1.75 -13.66
C LYS A 117 15.42 -1.85 -13.60
N ALA A 118 14.81 -2.64 -14.48
CA ALA A 118 13.37 -2.91 -14.44
C ALA A 118 12.95 -3.65 -13.16
N VAL A 119 13.75 -4.62 -12.70
CA VAL A 119 13.54 -5.33 -11.44
C VAL A 119 13.66 -4.40 -10.23
N GLU A 120 14.64 -3.50 -10.20
CA GLU A 120 14.78 -2.51 -9.13
C GLU A 120 13.59 -1.54 -9.09
N ALA A 121 13.16 -1.04 -10.25
CA ALA A 121 11.96 -0.21 -10.36
C ALA A 121 10.69 -0.97 -9.93
N ALA A 122 10.58 -2.26 -10.28
CA ALA A 122 9.50 -3.13 -9.85
C ALA A 122 9.45 -3.29 -8.33
N LYS A 123 10.59 -3.48 -7.66
CA LYS A 123 10.69 -3.55 -6.19
C LYS A 123 10.17 -2.28 -5.52
N VAL A 124 10.52 -1.10 -6.06
CA VAL A 124 10.01 0.19 -5.53
C VAL A 124 8.49 0.30 -5.71
N ARG A 125 7.97 -0.13 -6.87
CA ARG A 125 6.52 -0.13 -7.17
C ARG A 125 5.73 -1.14 -6.32
N LEU A 126 6.36 -2.25 -5.96
CA LEU A 126 5.77 -3.32 -5.14
C LEU A 126 5.82 -3.02 -3.64
N LYS A 127 6.36 -1.86 -3.22
CA LYS A 127 6.39 -1.46 -1.82
C LYS A 127 4.98 -1.51 -1.22
N MET A 128 4.82 -2.35 -0.21
CA MET A 128 3.54 -2.62 0.42
C MET A 128 3.09 -1.42 1.27
N PRO A 129 1.80 -1.04 1.24
CA PRO A 129 1.29 -0.03 2.14
C PRO A 129 1.36 -0.53 3.59
N PRO A 130 1.68 0.35 4.56
CA PRO A 130 1.69 -0.05 5.96
C PRO A 130 0.28 -0.43 6.42
N VAL A 131 0.18 -1.51 7.19
CA VAL A 131 -1.07 -1.92 7.84
C VAL A 131 -1.12 -1.25 9.21
N LEU A 132 -2.10 -0.38 9.40
CA LEU A 132 -2.34 0.34 10.65
C LEU A 132 -3.65 -0.12 11.27
N GLU A 133 -3.76 0.04 12.58
CA GLU A 133 -5.01 -0.17 13.30
C GLU A 133 -5.97 1.01 13.07
N GLU A 134 -7.24 0.77 13.40
CA GLU A 134 -8.29 1.79 13.29
C GLU A 134 -8.01 2.94 14.26
N ARG A 135 -8.03 4.16 13.75
CA ARG A 135 -7.83 5.36 14.56
C ARG A 135 -9.01 5.61 15.51
N ALA A 136 -8.71 6.03 16.74
CA ALA A 136 -9.73 6.43 17.70
C ALA A 136 -10.42 7.75 17.30
N PRO A 137 -11.74 7.90 17.54
CA PRO A 137 -12.46 9.13 17.25
C PRO A 137 -11.95 10.30 18.12
N ILE A 138 -11.92 11.50 17.55
CA ILE A 138 -11.51 12.72 18.26
C ILE A 138 -12.76 13.39 18.82
N ASN A 139 -12.88 13.40 20.14
CA ASN A 139 -13.95 14.10 20.87
C ASN A 139 -13.34 15.07 21.87
N ASP A 140 -12.74 16.15 21.36
CA ASP A 140 -12.03 17.14 22.16
C ASP A 140 -12.67 18.52 21.96
N VAL A 141 -13.14 19.10 23.06
CA VAL A 141 -13.82 20.40 23.12
C VAL A 141 -12.85 21.42 23.70
N LEU A 142 -12.61 22.49 22.95
CA LEU A 142 -11.65 23.54 23.32
C LEU A 142 -12.30 24.63 24.16
N ALA A 143 -13.52 25.04 23.80
CA ALA A 143 -14.25 26.11 24.49
C ALA A 143 -15.76 25.96 24.27
N GLU A 144 -16.55 26.48 25.21
CA GLU A 144 -18.02 26.49 25.15
C GLU A 144 -18.55 27.88 25.52
N ASP A 145 -19.11 28.60 24.55
CA ASP A 145 -19.73 29.91 24.79
C ASP A 145 -21.23 29.85 24.53
N LYS A 146 -21.99 29.55 25.58
CA LYS A 146 -23.46 29.41 25.52
C LYS A 146 -24.19 30.67 25.08
N ILE A 147 -23.53 31.83 25.12
CA ILE A 147 -24.09 33.11 24.66
C ILE A 147 -24.33 33.09 23.14
N LEU A 148 -23.54 32.32 22.39
CA LEU A 148 -23.65 32.21 20.95
C LEU A 148 -24.63 31.11 20.49
N GLU A 149 -25.21 30.38 21.44
CA GLU A 149 -26.24 29.38 21.17
C GLU A 149 -27.46 30.01 20.49
N GLY A 150 -27.85 29.48 19.33
CA GLY A 150 -29.02 29.96 18.58
C GLY A 150 -28.81 31.25 17.77
N THR A 151 -27.59 31.79 17.73
CA THR A 151 -27.26 32.94 16.86
C THR A 151 -27.09 32.51 15.41
N GLU A 152 -26.47 31.35 15.18
CA GLU A 152 -26.15 30.82 13.86
C GLU A 152 -26.86 29.49 13.61
N THR A 153 -27.21 29.19 12.35
CA THR A 153 -27.89 27.94 11.98
C THR A 153 -26.94 26.85 11.48
N ALA A 154 -25.76 27.24 11.00
CA ALA A 154 -24.78 26.34 10.38
C ALA A 154 -23.49 26.32 11.18
N LYS A 155 -22.74 25.21 11.07
CA LYS A 155 -21.40 25.10 11.66
C LYS A 155 -20.35 25.77 10.79
N TYR A 156 -19.38 26.41 11.43
CA TYR A 156 -18.20 26.98 10.75
C TYR A 156 -16.99 26.09 10.96
N VAL A 157 -16.21 25.87 9.90
CA VAL A 157 -15.00 25.04 9.95
C VAL A 157 -13.79 25.91 9.66
N PHE A 158 -12.95 26.12 10.66
CA PHE A 158 -11.71 26.88 10.55
C PHE A 158 -10.53 25.93 10.38
N THR A 159 -9.68 26.21 9.41
CA THR A 159 -8.54 25.34 9.05
C THR A 159 -7.30 26.18 8.91
N ASP A 160 -6.24 25.79 9.60
CA ASP A 160 -4.91 26.31 9.34
C ASP A 160 -4.39 25.78 8.01
N ILE A 161 -4.02 26.67 7.08
CA ILE A 161 -3.52 26.35 5.73
C ILE A 161 -2.00 26.54 5.58
N SER A 162 -1.26 26.63 6.68
CA SER A 162 0.21 26.76 6.67
C SER A 162 0.89 25.59 5.96
N TYR A 163 1.79 25.88 5.00
CA TYR A 163 2.42 24.84 4.16
C TYR A 163 3.43 23.95 4.92
N ALA A 164 4.16 24.52 5.88
CA ALA A 164 5.22 23.81 6.61
C ALA A 164 4.71 22.73 7.59
N ILE A 165 3.41 22.72 7.90
CA ILE A 165 2.84 21.84 8.93
C ILE A 165 2.30 20.54 8.29
N PRO A 166 2.67 19.35 8.79
CA PRO A 166 2.16 18.09 8.26
C PRO A 166 0.65 17.93 8.50
N HIS A 167 -0.03 17.21 7.60
CA HIS A 167 -1.48 17.02 7.65
C HIS A 167 -1.99 16.32 8.91
N ARG A 168 -1.15 15.64 9.69
CA ARG A 168 -1.53 14.99 10.96
C ARG A 168 -1.51 15.94 12.16
N GLU A 169 -0.68 16.99 12.12
CA GLU A 169 -0.52 17.95 13.23
C GLU A 169 -1.34 19.24 13.02
N ARG A 170 -1.85 19.44 11.80
CA ARG A 170 -2.66 20.61 11.43
C ARG A 170 -3.87 20.81 12.33
N PHE A 171 -4.14 22.06 12.71
CA PHE A 171 -5.31 22.42 13.51
C PHE A 171 -6.52 22.66 12.61
N ILE A 172 -7.60 21.92 12.90
CA ILE A 172 -8.91 22.06 12.27
C ILE A 172 -9.94 22.08 13.38
N VAL A 173 -10.67 23.19 13.49
CA VAL A 173 -11.67 23.40 14.53
C VAL A 173 -13.02 23.69 13.92
N VAL A 174 -14.06 23.25 14.61
CA VAL A 174 -15.45 23.39 14.19
C VAL A 174 -16.18 24.17 15.28
N ARG A 175 -16.79 25.29 14.87
CA ARG A 175 -17.70 26.05 15.71
C ARG A 175 -19.13 25.59 15.40
N GLU A 176 -19.78 25.01 16.40
CA GLU A 176 -21.15 24.54 16.28
C GLU A 176 -22.17 25.62 16.63
N PRO A 177 -23.42 25.52 16.11
CA PRO A 177 -24.53 26.40 16.47
C PRO A 177 -24.84 26.48 17.97
N SER A 178 -24.42 25.48 18.75
CA SER A 178 -24.53 25.45 20.21
C SER A 178 -23.57 26.42 20.93
N GLY A 179 -22.65 27.06 20.19
CA GLY A 179 -21.57 27.86 20.77
C GLY A 179 -20.37 27.02 21.23
N THR A 180 -20.33 25.72 20.94
CA THR A 180 -19.20 24.84 21.23
C THR A 180 -18.11 24.97 20.15
N LEU A 181 -16.87 25.17 20.56
CA LEU A 181 -15.67 25.07 19.71
C LEU A 181 -14.97 23.75 19.98
N ARG A 182 -15.04 22.82 19.03
CA ARG A 182 -14.40 21.50 19.14
C ARG A 182 -13.39 21.26 18.03
N LYS A 183 -12.56 20.23 18.18
CA LYS A 183 -11.76 19.70 17.07
C LYS A 183 -12.66 19.02 16.04
N ALA A 184 -12.27 19.11 14.77
CA ALA A 184 -12.97 18.42 13.69
C ALA A 184 -12.87 16.90 13.85
N SER A 185 -13.91 16.17 13.42
CA SER A 185 -13.83 14.72 13.32
C SER A 185 -12.80 14.32 12.26
N TRP A 186 -12.40 13.05 12.25
CA TRP A 186 -11.46 12.55 11.26
C TRP A 186 -12.01 12.64 9.82
N GLU A 187 -13.30 12.40 9.62
CA GLU A 187 -13.95 12.51 8.31
C GLU A 187 -14.02 13.97 7.86
N GLU A 188 -14.37 14.89 8.77
CA GLU A 188 -14.35 16.33 8.50
C GLU A 188 -12.93 16.79 8.12
N ARG A 189 -11.93 16.33 8.88
CA ARG A 189 -10.52 16.62 8.64
C ARG A 189 -10.06 16.16 7.26
N ASP A 190 -10.26 14.89 6.92
CA ASP A 190 -9.81 14.34 5.64
C ASP A 190 -10.46 15.05 4.44
N ARG A 191 -11.75 15.40 4.58
CA ARG A 191 -12.49 16.15 3.55
C ARG A 191 -11.96 17.57 3.37
N VAL A 192 -11.75 18.28 4.47
CA VAL A 192 -11.31 19.68 4.44
C VAL A 192 -9.86 19.79 3.98
N ILE A 193 -9.00 18.85 4.37
CA ILE A 193 -7.64 18.75 3.82
C ILE A 193 -7.69 18.58 2.31
N GLN A 194 -8.56 17.73 1.76
CA GLN A 194 -8.66 17.55 0.31
C GLN A 194 -9.17 18.82 -0.41
N VAL A 195 -9.99 19.65 0.23
CA VAL A 195 -10.48 20.91 -0.34
C VAL A 195 -9.35 21.92 -0.49
N TYR A 196 -8.53 22.09 0.55
CA TYR A 196 -7.43 23.07 0.53
C TYR A 196 -6.13 22.52 -0.10
N PHE A 197 -5.89 21.22 0.03
CA PHE A 197 -4.70 20.51 -0.47
C PHE A 197 -5.15 19.32 -1.33
N PRO A 198 -5.52 19.56 -2.60
CA PRO A 198 -6.03 18.52 -3.46
C PRO A 198 -4.95 17.49 -3.79
N LYS A 199 -5.18 16.24 -3.38
CA LYS A 199 -4.37 15.08 -3.78
C LYS A 199 -4.98 14.38 -4.98
N GLU A 200 -4.16 14.01 -5.96
CA GLU A 200 -4.60 13.24 -7.13
C GLU A 200 -5.21 11.90 -6.71
N GLY A 201 -6.31 11.52 -7.36
CA GLY A 201 -7.03 10.27 -7.09
C GLY A 201 -7.98 10.31 -5.89
N ARG A 202 -7.88 11.30 -5.00
CA ARG A 202 -8.80 11.49 -3.87
C ARG A 202 -9.94 12.45 -4.24
N ARG A 203 -11.17 12.07 -3.90
CA ARG A 203 -12.37 12.92 -4.03
C ARG A 203 -12.84 13.41 -2.67
N VAL A 204 -13.41 14.62 -2.63
CA VAL A 204 -13.96 15.23 -1.39
C VAL A 204 -15.15 14.44 -0.85
N LEU A 205 -15.99 13.91 -1.76
CA LEU A 205 -17.05 12.99 -1.41
C LEU A 205 -16.61 11.56 -1.74
N PRO A 206 -16.82 10.58 -0.84
CA PRO A 206 -16.53 9.18 -1.12
C PRO A 206 -17.20 8.71 -2.41
N PRO A 207 -16.45 8.08 -3.33
CA PRO A 207 -17.02 7.52 -4.55
C PRO A 207 -18.10 6.46 -4.27
N ILE A 208 -19.14 6.45 -5.10
CA ILE A 208 -20.29 5.52 -5.00
C ILE A 208 -19.86 4.06 -5.18
N ILE A 209 -18.68 3.82 -5.78
CA ILE A 209 -18.12 2.47 -5.99
C ILE A 209 -17.91 1.69 -4.69
N PHE A 210 -17.71 2.38 -3.55
CA PHE A 210 -17.51 1.75 -2.25
C PHE A 210 -18.80 1.30 -1.57
N LYS A 211 -19.97 1.53 -2.20
CA LYS A 211 -21.23 0.90 -1.75
C LYS A 211 -21.18 -0.61 -1.99
N GLU A 212 -21.77 -1.37 -1.09
CA GLU A 212 -21.70 -2.84 -1.09
C GLU A 212 -22.17 -3.49 -2.40
N GLU A 213 -23.23 -2.96 -3.01
CA GLU A 213 -23.77 -3.43 -4.30
C GLU A 213 -22.75 -3.28 -5.44
N ASN A 214 -22.07 -2.14 -5.49
CA ASN A 214 -21.06 -1.85 -6.51
C ASN A 214 -19.78 -2.64 -6.26
N LEU A 215 -19.40 -2.83 -5.00
CA LEU A 215 -18.26 -3.69 -4.64
C LEU A 215 -18.48 -5.13 -5.09
N LYS A 216 -19.65 -5.71 -4.84
CA LYS A 216 -19.99 -7.06 -5.33
C LYS A 216 -19.88 -7.16 -6.86
N THR A 217 -20.37 -6.14 -7.56
CA THR A 217 -20.26 -6.06 -9.02
C THR A 217 -18.80 -6.03 -9.48
N MET A 218 -17.93 -5.28 -8.80
CA MET A 218 -16.49 -5.25 -9.09
C MET A 218 -15.79 -6.58 -8.81
N TYR A 219 -16.19 -7.27 -7.73
CA TYR A 219 -15.65 -8.60 -7.39
C TYR A 219 -16.07 -9.67 -8.40
N SER A 220 -17.30 -9.62 -8.93
CA SER A 220 -17.72 -10.52 -10.01
C SER A 220 -16.90 -10.36 -11.30
N GLN A 221 -16.25 -9.19 -11.49
CA GLN A 221 -15.40 -8.91 -12.64
C GLN A 221 -13.90 -9.19 -12.38
N ASP A 222 -13.54 -9.78 -11.24
CA ASP A 222 -12.14 -10.05 -10.84
C ASP A 222 -11.28 -8.79 -10.73
N ARG A 223 -11.90 -7.65 -10.42
CA ARG A 223 -11.24 -6.34 -10.33
C ARG A 223 -10.86 -5.97 -8.90
N HIS A 224 -10.47 -6.95 -8.09
CA HIS A 224 -10.09 -6.76 -6.68
C HIS A 224 -8.90 -5.80 -6.54
N ALA A 225 -7.88 -5.94 -7.39
CA ALA A 225 -6.70 -5.07 -7.37
C ALA A 225 -7.05 -3.59 -7.66
N ASP A 226 -8.03 -3.34 -8.54
CA ASP A 226 -8.49 -1.98 -8.85
C ASP A 226 -9.22 -1.37 -7.65
N VAL A 227 -10.07 -2.15 -6.96
CA VAL A 227 -10.77 -1.71 -5.74
C VAL A 227 -9.77 -1.30 -4.66
N LEU A 228 -8.74 -2.13 -4.42
CA LEU A 228 -7.69 -1.82 -3.45
C LEU A 228 -6.86 -0.59 -3.86
N ASN A 229 -6.57 -0.43 -5.16
CA ASN A 229 -5.87 0.76 -5.66
C ASN A 229 -6.69 2.04 -5.48
N LEU A 230 -8.00 1.99 -5.74
CA LEU A 230 -8.91 3.11 -5.49
C LEU A 230 -9.00 3.42 -3.99
N CYS A 231 -9.03 2.39 -3.14
CA CYS A 231 -9.07 2.55 -1.69
C CYS A 231 -7.83 3.28 -1.15
N VAL A 232 -6.63 2.85 -1.59
CA VAL A 232 -5.34 3.49 -1.24
C VAL A 232 -5.25 4.94 -1.71
N ALA A 233 -5.89 5.28 -2.84
CA ALA A 233 -5.94 6.67 -3.32
C ALA A 233 -6.95 7.52 -2.54
N GLN A 234 -8.10 6.95 -2.20
CA GLN A 234 -9.24 7.68 -1.64
C GLN A 234 -9.14 7.87 -0.12
N PHE A 235 -8.75 6.84 0.63
CA PHE A 235 -8.82 6.82 2.10
C PHE A 235 -7.44 6.78 2.74
N GLU A 236 -7.35 7.21 4.00
CA GLU A 236 -6.12 7.05 4.80
C GLU A 236 -6.02 5.61 5.32
N PRO A 237 -4.80 5.06 5.49
CA PRO A 237 -4.60 3.66 5.88
C PRO A 237 -5.14 3.28 7.28
N ASP A 238 -5.33 4.26 8.15
CA ASP A 238 -5.87 4.12 9.51
C ASP A 238 -7.38 4.43 9.61
N SER A 239 -8.02 4.76 8.48
CA SER A 239 -9.45 5.05 8.45
C SER A 239 -10.30 3.78 8.49
N THR A 240 -11.48 3.91 9.09
CA THR A 240 -12.46 2.81 9.25
C THR A 240 -12.87 2.22 7.91
N GLU A 241 -13.19 3.07 6.93
CA GLU A 241 -13.60 2.67 5.58
C GLU A 241 -12.47 1.99 4.81
N TYR A 242 -11.22 2.44 4.96
CA TYR A 242 -10.07 1.77 4.36
C TYR A 242 -9.97 0.33 4.84
N ILE A 243 -9.96 0.14 6.15
CA ILE A 243 -9.83 -1.18 6.78
C ILE A 243 -11.02 -2.08 6.38
N LYS A 244 -12.24 -1.53 6.41
CA LYS A 244 -13.47 -2.25 6.03
C LYS A 244 -13.42 -2.77 4.59
N VAL A 245 -13.08 -1.91 3.63
CA VAL A 245 -13.01 -2.29 2.20
C VAL A 245 -11.90 -3.32 1.96
N HIS A 246 -10.73 -3.14 2.58
CA HIS A 246 -9.63 -4.11 2.48
C HIS A 246 -10.04 -5.48 3.02
N HIS A 247 -10.59 -5.54 4.23
CA HIS A 247 -11.05 -6.80 4.85
C HIS A 247 -12.14 -7.47 4.02
N GLN A 248 -13.13 -6.70 3.52
CA GLN A 248 -14.19 -7.24 2.67
C GLN A 248 -13.63 -7.83 1.37
N THR A 249 -12.66 -7.17 0.75
CA THR A 249 -11.98 -7.66 -0.46
C THR A 249 -11.21 -8.96 -0.18
N TYR A 250 -10.49 -9.04 0.94
CA TYR A 250 -9.74 -10.25 1.30
C TYR A 250 -10.66 -11.43 1.61
N GLU A 251 -11.78 -11.21 2.30
CA GLU A 251 -12.76 -12.26 2.57
C GLU A 251 -13.42 -12.78 1.27
N ASP A 252 -13.68 -11.91 0.30
CA ASP A 252 -14.20 -12.31 -1.02
C ASP A 252 -13.19 -13.18 -1.79
N ILE A 253 -11.92 -12.77 -1.80
CA ILE A 253 -10.82 -13.54 -2.40
C ILE A 253 -10.71 -14.93 -1.76
N ASN A 254 -10.77 -15.00 -0.42
CA ASN A 254 -10.69 -16.25 0.32
C ASN A 254 -11.86 -17.20 -0.01
N LYS A 255 -13.09 -16.66 -0.11
CA LYS A 255 -14.29 -17.44 -0.46
C LYS A 255 -14.20 -18.06 -1.86
N HIS A 256 -13.64 -17.32 -2.82
CA HIS A 256 -13.56 -17.76 -4.22
C HIS A 256 -12.22 -18.39 -4.60
N GLY A 257 -11.24 -18.43 -3.68
CA GLY A 257 -9.90 -18.96 -3.95
C GLY A 257 -9.07 -18.14 -4.95
N LYS A 258 -9.34 -16.84 -5.10
CA LYS A 258 -8.76 -15.98 -6.15
C LYS A 258 -7.46 -15.27 -5.74
N TYR A 259 -6.55 -15.98 -5.07
CA TYR A 259 -5.32 -15.38 -4.49
C TYR A 259 -4.36 -14.86 -5.55
N ASP A 260 -4.33 -15.51 -6.72
CA ASP A 260 -3.45 -15.15 -7.82
C ASP A 260 -3.72 -13.74 -8.38
N LEU A 261 -4.93 -13.20 -8.20
CA LEU A 261 -5.22 -11.82 -8.60
C LEU A 261 -4.27 -10.83 -7.92
N LEU A 262 -3.97 -11.04 -6.63
CA LEU A 262 -3.09 -10.16 -5.85
C LEU A 262 -1.61 -10.57 -5.88
N ARG A 263 -1.23 -11.74 -6.43
CA ARG A 263 0.18 -12.10 -6.66
C ARG A 263 0.89 -11.03 -7.49
N SER A 264 2.15 -10.75 -7.18
CA SER A 264 2.95 -9.68 -7.81
C SER A 264 2.28 -8.29 -7.76
N THR A 265 1.47 -8.04 -6.74
CA THR A 265 0.94 -6.71 -6.42
C THR A 265 1.36 -6.30 -5.01
N ARG A 266 1.41 -4.98 -4.76
CA ARG A 266 1.75 -4.43 -3.43
C ARG A 266 0.73 -4.78 -2.33
N HIS A 267 -0.42 -5.35 -2.70
CA HIS A 267 -1.51 -5.69 -1.78
C HIS A 267 -1.41 -7.11 -1.22
N PHE A 268 -0.55 -7.96 -1.79
CA PHE A 268 -0.43 -9.35 -1.37
C PHE A 268 -0.05 -9.48 0.10
N GLY A 269 0.93 -8.70 0.57
CA GLY A 269 1.34 -8.77 1.98
C GLY A 269 0.26 -8.35 2.96
N GLY A 270 -0.56 -7.34 2.62
CA GLY A 270 -1.70 -6.95 3.45
C GLY A 270 -2.75 -8.06 3.56
N MET A 271 -2.97 -8.80 2.48
CA MET A 271 -3.86 -9.96 2.45
C MET A 271 -3.30 -11.12 3.31
N ALA A 272 -2.03 -11.50 3.09
CA ALA A 272 -1.40 -12.57 3.86
C ALA A 272 -1.37 -12.24 5.37
N TRP A 273 -1.02 -11.00 5.72
CA TRP A 273 -1.03 -10.52 7.11
C TRP A 273 -2.42 -10.59 7.74
N TYR A 274 -3.47 -10.22 7.00
CA TYR A 274 -4.85 -10.33 7.46
C TYR A 274 -5.24 -11.81 7.74
N PHE A 275 -4.92 -12.73 6.83
CA PHE A 275 -5.26 -14.14 7.00
C PHE A 275 -4.51 -14.80 8.15
N VAL A 276 -3.23 -14.48 8.35
CA VAL A 276 -2.45 -15.01 9.49
C VAL A 276 -3.02 -14.52 10.82
N ASN A 277 -3.37 -13.24 10.91
CA ASN A 277 -3.99 -12.68 12.13
C ASN A 277 -5.38 -13.27 12.41
N LYS A 278 -6.17 -13.55 11.37
CA LYS A 278 -7.51 -14.16 11.48
C LYS A 278 -7.50 -15.70 11.52
N LYS A 279 -6.32 -16.34 11.47
CA LYS A 279 -6.16 -17.80 11.41
C LYS A 279 -6.94 -18.46 10.25
N LYS A 280 -6.97 -17.79 9.09
CA LYS A 280 -7.63 -18.25 7.86
C LYS A 280 -6.63 -18.46 6.73
N ILE A 281 -5.56 -19.22 6.99
CA ILE A 281 -4.48 -19.41 6.02
C ILE A 281 -4.65 -20.63 5.11
N ASP A 282 -5.57 -21.55 5.45
CA ASP A 282 -5.79 -22.82 4.75
C ASP A 282 -5.96 -22.65 3.23
N GLY A 283 -6.81 -21.71 2.81
CA GLY A 283 -7.11 -21.51 1.39
C GLY A 283 -5.90 -20.99 0.61
N LEU A 284 -5.13 -20.07 1.20
CA LEU A 284 -3.90 -19.54 0.59
C LEU A 284 -2.81 -20.62 0.51
N LEU A 285 -2.68 -21.43 1.57
CA LEU A 285 -1.72 -22.53 1.63
C LEU A 285 -2.00 -23.58 0.54
N ILE A 286 -3.28 -23.96 0.37
CA ILE A 286 -3.73 -24.86 -0.70
C ILE A 286 -3.35 -24.30 -2.09
N ASP A 287 -3.65 -23.02 -2.35
CA ASP A 287 -3.33 -22.38 -3.65
C ASP A 287 -1.81 -22.34 -3.91
N GLN A 288 -0.99 -22.16 -2.87
CA GLN A 288 0.47 -22.22 -3.01
C GLN A 288 0.98 -23.63 -3.34
N ILE A 289 0.44 -24.66 -2.70
CA ILE A 289 0.84 -26.06 -2.95
C ILE A 289 0.40 -26.48 -4.36
N GLN A 290 -0.80 -26.12 -4.79
CA GLN A 290 -1.33 -26.44 -6.13
C GLN A 290 -0.55 -25.77 -7.28
N ARG A 291 0.23 -24.73 -6.98
CA ARG A 291 1.06 -23.99 -7.94
C ARG A 291 2.54 -24.32 -7.83
N ASP A 292 2.89 -25.41 -7.14
CA ASP A 292 4.26 -25.87 -6.90
C ASP A 292 5.14 -24.85 -6.14
N LEU A 293 4.51 -24.01 -5.31
CA LEU A 293 5.20 -22.98 -4.51
C LEU A 293 5.32 -23.39 -3.05
N THR A 294 5.94 -24.54 -2.81
CA THR A 294 6.15 -25.08 -1.46
C THR A 294 7.02 -24.18 -0.59
N ASP A 295 7.96 -23.47 -1.19
CA ASP A 295 8.82 -22.52 -0.46
C ASP A 295 8.03 -21.34 0.10
N ASP A 296 6.99 -20.91 -0.61
CA ASP A 296 6.12 -19.83 -0.15
C ASP A 296 5.11 -20.34 0.88
N ALA A 297 4.64 -21.59 0.71
CA ALA A 297 3.76 -22.26 1.67
C ALA A 297 4.46 -22.50 3.02
N THR A 298 5.73 -22.92 2.99
CA THR A 298 6.54 -23.05 4.21
C THR A 298 6.80 -21.70 4.86
N SER A 299 7.10 -20.67 4.07
CA SER A 299 7.27 -19.29 4.57
C SER A 299 5.99 -18.74 5.21
N LEU A 300 4.80 -19.10 4.69
CA LEU A 300 3.50 -18.75 5.30
C LEU A 300 3.30 -19.40 6.66
N VAL A 301 3.61 -20.69 6.79
CA VAL A 301 3.51 -21.41 8.07
C VAL A 301 4.53 -20.87 9.08
N GLN A 302 5.74 -20.53 8.64
CA GLN A 302 6.74 -19.86 9.47
C GLN A 302 6.22 -18.51 9.98
N LEU A 303 5.64 -17.68 9.10
CA LEU A 303 5.02 -16.42 9.48
C LEU A 303 3.87 -16.61 10.49
N TYR A 304 3.10 -17.68 10.35
CA TYR A 304 2.04 -18.04 11.29
C TYR A 304 2.61 -18.40 12.67
N HIS A 305 3.65 -19.23 12.74
CA HIS A 305 4.32 -19.58 14.00
C HIS A 305 5.01 -18.38 14.67
N MET A 306 5.51 -17.42 13.89
CA MET A 306 6.07 -16.17 14.43
C MET A 306 5.01 -15.31 15.13
N LEU A 307 3.79 -15.25 14.59
CA LEU A 307 2.69 -14.47 15.17
C LEU A 307 1.96 -15.20 16.30
N HIS A 308 1.90 -16.54 16.25
CA HIS A 308 1.22 -17.38 17.24
C HIS A 308 2.19 -18.39 17.86
N PRO A 309 3.17 -17.94 18.68
CA PRO A 309 4.21 -18.81 19.25
C PRO A 309 3.67 -19.85 20.24
N ASP A 310 2.53 -19.56 20.87
CA ASP A 310 1.88 -20.45 21.85
C ASP A 310 0.88 -21.42 21.20
N GLY A 311 0.76 -21.41 19.87
CA GLY A 311 -0.11 -22.33 19.14
C GLY A 311 0.43 -23.77 19.19
N PRO A 312 -0.45 -24.80 19.20
CA PRO A 312 -0.02 -26.20 19.19
C PRO A 312 0.86 -26.54 17.98
N SER A 313 0.60 -25.93 16.82
CA SER A 313 1.44 -26.11 15.61
C SER A 313 2.88 -25.63 15.83
N ALA A 314 3.05 -24.48 16.48
CA ALA A 314 4.35 -23.89 16.74
C ALA A 314 5.14 -24.65 17.80
N GLN A 315 4.45 -25.21 18.81
CA GLN A 315 5.08 -26.04 19.84
C GLN A 315 5.53 -27.38 19.26
N GLU A 316 4.66 -28.10 18.57
CA GLU A 316 5.00 -29.38 17.95
C GLU A 316 6.09 -29.24 16.88
N ALA A 317 6.07 -28.15 16.11
CA ALA A 317 7.12 -27.86 15.13
C ALA A 317 8.50 -27.63 15.80
N ARG A 318 8.53 -27.01 16.99
CA ARG A 318 9.77 -26.82 17.76
C ARG A 318 10.27 -28.13 18.37
N GLU A 319 9.36 -28.94 18.90
CA GLU A 319 9.69 -30.24 19.49
C GLU A 319 10.26 -31.21 18.44
N GLN A 320 9.66 -31.24 17.25
CA GLN A 320 10.08 -32.12 16.15
C GLN A 320 11.21 -31.52 15.30
N ALA A 321 11.64 -30.28 15.59
CA ALA A 321 12.53 -29.49 14.73
C ALA A 321 12.14 -29.59 13.24
N ALA A 322 10.83 -29.48 12.97
CA ALA A 322 10.27 -29.74 11.66
C ALA A 322 10.71 -28.66 10.67
N GLU A 323 11.21 -29.07 9.51
CA GLU A 323 11.63 -28.17 8.43
C GLU A 323 10.91 -28.48 7.12
N GLY A 324 10.80 -27.47 6.25
CA GLY A 324 10.23 -27.62 4.92
C GLY A 324 8.80 -28.15 4.95
N ILE A 325 8.53 -29.19 4.15
CA ILE A 325 7.19 -29.79 3.99
C ILE A 325 6.65 -30.35 5.32
N ASN A 326 7.53 -30.75 6.24
CA ASN A 326 7.11 -31.28 7.54
C ASN A 326 6.41 -30.21 8.39
N LEU A 327 6.80 -28.94 8.28
CA LEU A 327 6.10 -27.82 8.94
C LEU A 327 4.64 -27.75 8.49
N ILE A 328 4.40 -27.93 7.19
CA ILE A 328 3.06 -27.90 6.63
C ILE A 328 2.23 -29.09 7.14
N LYS A 329 2.85 -30.28 7.24
CA LYS A 329 2.20 -31.47 7.80
C LYS A 329 1.83 -31.30 9.27
N VAL A 330 2.71 -30.73 10.09
CA VAL A 330 2.42 -30.43 11.50
C VAL A 330 1.24 -29.46 11.59
N PHE A 331 1.30 -28.34 10.87
CA PHE A 331 0.22 -27.36 10.85
C PHE A 331 -1.13 -27.95 10.40
N ALA A 332 -1.12 -28.80 9.37
CA ALA A 332 -2.31 -29.46 8.84
C ALA A 332 -3.00 -30.37 9.86
N LYS A 333 -2.25 -31.01 10.76
CA LYS A 333 -2.78 -31.92 11.79
C LYS A 333 -3.29 -31.19 13.02
N THR A 334 -2.65 -30.09 13.40
CA THR A 334 -2.93 -29.42 14.69
C THR A 334 -3.93 -28.28 14.59
N GLU A 335 -3.78 -27.38 13.62
CA GLU A 335 -4.48 -26.08 13.61
C GLU A 335 -5.31 -25.79 12.36
N ALA A 336 -5.03 -26.48 11.24
CA ALA A 336 -5.78 -26.25 10.01
C ALA A 336 -7.25 -26.69 10.15
N GLN A 337 -8.18 -25.86 9.69
CA GLN A 337 -9.60 -26.21 9.63
C GLN A 337 -9.85 -27.24 8.51
N ARG A 338 -9.09 -27.12 7.42
CA ARG A 338 -9.14 -28.00 6.24
C ARG A 338 -7.93 -28.94 6.18
N GLY A 339 -7.47 -29.45 7.31
CA GLY A 339 -6.28 -30.30 7.43
C GLY A 339 -6.24 -31.47 6.45
N ALA A 340 -7.31 -32.28 6.38
CA ALA A 340 -7.39 -33.42 5.48
C ALA A 340 -7.22 -33.05 3.99
N TYR A 341 -7.75 -31.89 3.57
CA TYR A 341 -7.61 -31.42 2.20
C TYR A 341 -6.19 -30.94 1.92
N ILE A 342 -5.54 -30.29 2.90
CA ILE A 342 -4.14 -29.88 2.80
C ILE A 342 -3.23 -31.11 2.68
N GLU A 343 -3.44 -32.14 3.49
CA GLU A 343 -2.67 -33.39 3.43
C GLU A 343 -2.83 -34.09 2.07
N LEU A 344 -4.06 -34.19 1.56
CA LEU A 344 -4.33 -34.77 0.24
C LEU A 344 -3.63 -33.98 -0.88
N THR A 345 -3.70 -32.65 -0.82
CA THR A 345 -3.05 -31.77 -1.80
C THR A 345 -1.52 -31.92 -1.76
N LEU A 346 -0.95 -32.02 -0.55
CA LEU A 346 0.47 -32.29 -0.37
C LEU A 346 0.89 -33.66 -0.89
N GLN A 347 0.09 -34.71 -0.65
CA GLN A 347 0.37 -36.05 -1.17
C GLN A 347 0.40 -36.05 -2.70
N THR A 348 -0.60 -35.43 -3.33
CA THR A 348 -0.68 -35.29 -4.79
C THR A 348 0.55 -34.57 -5.35
N TYR A 349 0.98 -33.48 -4.69
CA TYR A 349 2.20 -32.76 -5.07
C TYR A 349 3.46 -33.63 -4.93
N GLN A 350 3.59 -34.39 -3.83
CA GLN A 350 4.74 -35.27 -3.61
C GLN A 350 4.81 -36.40 -4.66
N GLU A 351 3.68 -37.00 -5.00
CA GLU A 351 3.60 -38.02 -6.06
C GLU A 351 3.99 -37.46 -7.43
N ALA A 352 3.47 -36.28 -7.78
CA ALA A 352 3.82 -35.58 -9.01
C ALA A 352 5.33 -35.28 -9.07
N LEU A 353 5.92 -34.77 -7.99
CA LEU A 353 7.35 -34.48 -7.89
C LEU A 353 8.20 -35.73 -8.07
N ILE A 354 7.82 -36.85 -7.44
CA ILE A 354 8.53 -38.13 -7.59
C ILE A 354 8.47 -38.61 -9.05
N SER A 355 7.29 -38.51 -9.69
CA SER A 355 7.14 -38.91 -11.10
C SER A 355 8.02 -38.09 -12.05
N HIS A 356 8.12 -36.78 -11.83
CA HIS A 356 8.99 -35.90 -12.62
C HIS A 356 10.48 -36.20 -12.39
N SER A 357 10.86 -36.52 -11.16
CA SER A 357 12.25 -36.89 -10.83
C SER A 357 12.66 -38.26 -11.39
N ALA A 358 11.71 -39.18 -11.58
CA ALA A 358 11.94 -40.51 -12.15
C ALA A 358 11.91 -40.52 -13.69
N ALA A 359 11.32 -39.49 -14.30
CA ALA A 359 11.24 -39.31 -15.76
C ALA A 359 12.35 -38.45 -16.36
N SER A 360 13.18 -37.80 -15.52
CA SER A 360 14.43 -37.12 -15.91
C SER A 360 15.62 -38.03 -15.66
#